data_AF-A0A3D1BLD5-F1
#
_entry.id   AF-A0A3D1BLD5-F1
#
_cell.length_a   1.000
_cell.length_b   1.000
_cell.length_c   1.000
_cell.angle_alpha   90.00
_cell.angle_beta   90.00
_cell.angle_gamma   90.00
#
_symmetry.space_group_name_H-M   'P 1'
#
loop_
_entity.id
_entity.type
_entity.pdbx_description
1 polymer ?
#
loop_
_entity_poly.entity_id
_entity_poly.type
_entity_poly.pdbx_seq_one_letter_code
_entity_poly.pdbx_strand_id
1 'polypeptide(L)' 'MGISVNLPELNIKEDEVKLLLAIKLLEEGIVSLGKAAEIAGYSEKAFVEILLHRGIPPIKYSKLDLDKELENA' A
#
# COMPACT_ATOMS: atom_id res chain seq x y z
N MET A 1 -15.60 1.87 -14.48
CA MET A 1 -15.75 0.43 -14.79
C MET A 1 -15.07 -0.34 -13.68
N GLY A 2 -15.79 -1.26 -13.03
CA GLY A 2 -15.20 -2.17 -12.03
C GLY A 2 -14.70 -3.45 -12.69
N ILE A 3 -13.75 -4.13 -12.05
CA ILE A 3 -13.22 -5.43 -12.48
C ILE A 3 -13.50 -6.42 -11.34
N SER A 4 -13.98 -7.61 -11.68
CA SER A 4 -14.13 -8.73 -10.74
C SER A 4 -13.12 -9.83 -11.09
N VAL A 5 -12.55 -10.44 -10.05
CA VAL A 5 -11.62 -11.57 -10.17
C VAL A 5 -12.13 -12.68 -9.25
N ASN A 6 -12.25 -13.89 -9.78
CA ASN A 6 -12.59 -15.07 -8.97
C ASN A 6 -11.31 -15.69 -8.43
N LEU A 7 -11.22 -15.80 -7.10
CA LEU A 7 -10.12 -16.50 -6.43
C LEU A 7 -10.51 -17.97 -6.22
N PRO A 8 -9.55 -18.90 -6.28
CA PRO A 8 -9.79 -20.29 -5.86
C PRO A 8 -10.05 -20.35 -4.35
N GLU A 9 -10.51 -21.51 -3.86
CA GLU A 9 -10.60 -21.73 -2.41
C GLU A 9 -9.21 -21.64 -1.77
N LEU A 10 -9.08 -20.77 -0.76
CA LEU A 10 -7.85 -20.52 -0.04
C LEU A 10 -8.13 -20.53 1.45
N ASN A 11 -7.23 -21.11 2.25
CA ASN A 11 -7.30 -21.04 3.71
C ASN A 11 -6.66 -19.74 4.23
N ILE A 12 -7.21 -18.60 3.81
CA ILE A 12 -6.76 -17.26 4.17
C ILE A 12 -7.98 -16.38 4.46
N LYS A 13 -7.88 -15.48 5.44
CA LYS A 13 -8.95 -14.53 5.75
C LYS A 13 -9.07 -13.49 4.63
N GLU A 14 -10.29 -13.10 4.30
CA GLU A 14 -10.56 -12.08 3.27
C GLU A 14 -9.80 -10.77 3.53
N ASP A 15 -9.74 -10.32 4.79
CA ASP A 15 -9.03 -9.09 5.16
C ASP A 15 -7.51 -9.19 4.89
N GLU A 16 -6.92 -10.37 5.07
CA GLU A 16 -5.51 -10.58 4.73
C GLU A 16 -5.29 -10.53 3.22
N VAL A 17 -6.21 -11.08 2.42
CA VAL A 17 -6.16 -10.99 0.95
C VAL A 17 -6.25 -9.54 0.50
N LYS A 18 -7.21 -8.77 1.03
CA LYS A 18 -7.37 -7.34 0.74
C LYS A 18 -6.12 -6.54 1.11
N LEU A 19 -5.54 -6.85 2.26
CA LEU A 19 -4.32 -6.19 2.73
C LEU A 19 -3.13 -6.47 1.82
N LEU A 20 -2.89 -7.74 1.45
CA LEU A 20 -1.82 -8.11 0.53
C LEU A 20 -1.99 -7.46 -0.85
N LEU A 21 -3.23 -7.43 -1.37
CA LEU A 21 -3.53 -6.76 -2.63
C LEU A 21 -3.26 -5.25 -2.55
N ALA A 22 -3.75 -4.59 -1.50
CA ALA A 22 -3.57 -3.15 -1.29
C ALA A 22 -2.07 -2.78 -1.21
N ILE A 23 -1.29 -3.54 -0.44
CA ILE A 23 0.16 -3.37 -0.34
C ILE A 23 0.79 -3.46 -1.73
N LYS A 24 0.49 -4.52 -2.48
CA LYS A 24 1.11 -4.72 -3.79
C LYS A 24 0.74 -3.64 -4.79
N LEU A 25 -0.52 -3.21 -4.82
CA LEU A 25 -0.96 -2.13 -5.69
C LEU A 25 -0.29 -0.79 -5.34
N LEU A 26 -0.05 -0.52 -4.06
CA LEU A 26 0.70 0.66 -3.61
C LEU A 26 2.17 0.58 -4.04
N GLU A 27 2.82 -0.56 -3.82
CA GLU A 27 4.22 -0.75 -4.20
C GLU A 27 4.45 -0.58 -5.70
N GLU A 28 3.52 -1.04 -6.54
CA GLU A 28 3.57 -0.86 -7.99
C GLU A 28 3.15 0.55 -8.43
N GLY A 29 2.73 1.42 -7.51
CA GLY A 29 2.26 2.78 -7.82
C GLY A 29 0.94 2.82 -8.60
N ILE A 30 0.20 1.71 -8.64
CA ILE A 30 -1.10 1.60 -9.34
C ILE A 30 -2.18 2.37 -8.58
N VAL A 31 -2.08 2.41 -7.25
CA VAL A 31 -2.99 3.16 -6.37
C VAL A 31 -2.20 4.05 -5.42
N SER A 32 -2.83 5.14 -4.98
CA SER A 32 -2.29 5.99 -3.91
C SER A 32 -2.37 5.30 -2.55
N LEU A 33 -1.64 5.83 -1.55
CA LEU A 33 -1.68 5.36 -0.17
C LEU A 33 -3.11 5.33 0.40
N GLY A 34 -3.87 6.41 0.24
CA GLY A 34 -5.26 6.48 0.68
C GLY A 34 -6.17 5.46 -0.02
N LYS A 35 -5.95 5.21 -1.32
CA LYS A 35 -6.73 4.22 -2.06
C LYS A 35 -6.37 2.78 -1.66
N ALA A 36 -5.09 2.51 -1.37
CA ALA A 36 -4.66 1.23 -0.78
C ALA A 36 -5.29 1.01 0.60
N ALA A 37 -5.32 2.04 1.44
CA ALA A 37 -5.98 1.98 2.75
C ALA A 37 -7.48 1.65 2.63
N GLU A 38 -8.18 2.30 1.68
CA GLU A 38 -9.59 2.00 1.37
C GLU A 38 -9.80 0.54 0.94
N ILE A 39 -8.94 0.02 0.04
CA ILE A 39 -9.00 -1.38 -0.41
C ILE A 39 -8.80 -2.36 0.77
N ALA A 40 -7.87 -2.04 1.66
CA ALA A 40 -7.57 -2.86 2.83
C ALA A 40 -8.59 -2.71 3.98
N GLY A 41 -9.54 -1.77 3.88
CA GLY A 41 -10.56 -1.53 4.90
C GLY A 41 -10.04 -0.76 6.13
N TYR A 42 -8.98 0.05 5.99
CA TYR A 42 -8.38 0.83 7.06
C TYR A 42 -8.47 2.33 6.80
N SER A 43 -8.31 3.13 7.85
CA SER A 43 -7.95 4.54 7.68
C SER A 43 -6.53 4.64 7.13
N GLU A 44 -6.22 5.74 6.43
CA GLU A 44 -4.88 5.96 5.88
C GLU A 44 -3.79 5.89 6.96
N LYS A 45 -4.05 6.48 8.14
CA LYS A 45 -3.13 6.42 9.29
C LYS A 45 -2.89 4.98 9.77
N ALA A 46 -3.96 4.20 9.95
CA ALA A 46 -3.83 2.81 10.41
C ALA A 46 -3.10 1.94 9.36
N PHE A 47 -3.34 2.21 8.07
CA PHE A 47 -2.64 1.53 7.00
C PHE A 47 -1.13 1.84 7.00
N VAL A 48 -0.74 3.09 7.25
CA VAL A 48 0.69 3.45 7.43
C VAL A 48 1.32 2.70 8.60
N GLU A 49 0.66 2.64 9.75
CA GLU A 49 1.15 1.86 10.92
C GLU A 49 1.34 0.38 10.56
N ILE A 50 0.40 -0.20 9.82
CA ILE A 50 0.47 -1.57 9.29
C ILE A 50 1.68 -1.77 8.37
N LEU A 51 1.93 -0.83 7.44
CA LEU A 51 3.08 -0.90 6.52
C LEU A 51 4.39 -0.84 7.30
N LEU A 52 4.52 0.07 8.27
CA LEU A 52 5.70 0.20 9.12
C LEU A 52 5.98 -1.07 9.93
N HIS A 53 4.95 -1.67 10.54
CA HIS A 53 5.09 -2.95 11.27
C HIS A 53 5.51 -4.11 10.37
N ARG A 54 5.18 -4.06 9.07
CA ARG A 54 5.60 -5.04 8.06
C ARG A 54 6.94 -4.70 7.40
N GLY A 55 7.58 -3.59 7.78
CA GLY A 55 8.85 -3.14 7.19
C GLY A 55 8.72 -2.57 5.77
N ILE A 56 7.51 -2.17 5.37
CA ILE A 56 7.24 -1.60 4.04
C ILE A 56 7.25 -0.07 4.17
N PRO A 57 8.10 0.65 3.41
CA PRO A 57 8.08 2.11 3.42
C PRO A 57 6.75 2.63 2.87
N PRO A 58 6.01 3.48 3.60
CA PRO A 58 4.73 4.02 3.15
C PRO A 58 4.87 5.02 1.99
N ILE A 59 6.10 5.53 1.77
CA ILE A 59 6.44 6.45 0.70
C ILE A 59 7.71 5.93 0.03
N LYS A 60 7.68 5.77 -1.29
CA LYS A 60 8.89 5.61 -2.08
C LYS A 60 9.51 6.99 -2.27
N TYR A 61 10.61 7.27 -1.59
CA TYR A 61 11.45 8.41 -1.93
C TYR A 61 12.05 8.17 -3.30
N SER A 62 11.78 9.06 -4.27
CA SER A 62 12.54 9.04 -5.51
C SER A 62 13.94 9.59 -5.25
N LYS A 63 14.94 9.20 -6.06
CA LYS A 63 16.30 9.78 -5.95
C LYS A 63 16.28 11.30 -6.03
N LEU A 64 15.36 11.85 -6.82
CA LEU A 64 15.19 13.28 -7.02
C LEU A 64 14.69 14.00 -5.75
N ASP A 65 13.94 13.31 -4.89
CA ASP A 65 13.46 13.88 -3.62
C ASP A 65 14.59 13.95 -2.58
N LEU A 66 15.50 12.97 -2.60
CA LEU A 66 16.68 12.95 -1.74
C LEU A 66 17.67 14.07 -2.07
N ASP A 67 17.92 14.30 -3.37
CA ASP A 67 18.85 15.35 -3.81
C ASP A 67 18.36 16.75 -3.39
N LYS A 68 17.03 16.99 -3.46
CA LYS A 68 16.43 18.25 -3.03
C LYS A 68 16.47 18.46 -1.52
N GLU A 69 16.36 17.39 -0.72
CA GLU A 69 16.51 17.52 0.75
C GLU A 69 17.97 17.79 1.13
N LEU A 70 18.94 17.20 0.42
CA LEU A 70 20.37 17.46 0.62
C LEU A 70 20.79 18.88 0.23
N GLU A 71 20.21 19.45 -0.82
CA GLU A 71 20.49 20.85 -1.22
C GLU A 71 19.95 21.89 -0.23
N ASN A 72 18.96 21.52 0.59
CA ASN A 72 18.31 22.42 1.55
C ASN A 72 18.75 22.19 3.01
N ALA A 73 19.78 21.37 3.26
CA ALA A 73 20.31 21.05 4.59
C ALA A 73 21.57 21.85 4.96
#